data_AF-A7VY04-F1
#
_entry.id   AF-A7VY04-F1
#
_cell.length_a   1.000
_cell.length_b   1.000
_cell.length_c   1.000
_cell.angle_alpha   90.00
_cell.angle_beta   90.00
_cell.angle_gamma   90.00
#
_symmetry.space_group_name_H-M   'P 1'
#
loop_
_entity.id
_entity.type
_entity.pdbx_description
1 polymer ?
#
loop_
_entity_poly.entity_id
_entity_poly.type
_entity_poly.pdbx_seq_one_letter_code
_entity_poly.pdbx_strand_id
1 'polypeptide(L)'
;MKRYNTPHRSRVVKTRLTDEEYADFTARLAPYGMSQSEFIRQAITRATIRPIVTVSPVNDELLAAVGKLTAEYGRIGGNLNQIARYLNEYGVPYNALSGEVRVAISDLAALKFEVLQKVGEAVGNIQTYQL
;
A
#
# COMPACT_ATOMS: atom_id res chain seq x y z
N MET A 1 -1.65 20.42 -55.05
CA MET A 1 -2.52 20.77 -53.90
C MET A 1 -2.30 19.71 -52.81
N LYS A 2 -1.65 20.04 -51.69
CA LYS A 2 -1.35 19.06 -50.62
C LYS A 2 -2.67 18.60 -50.00
N ARG A 3 -2.99 17.30 -50.11
CA ARG A 3 -4.10 16.66 -49.39
C ARG A 3 -3.71 16.51 -47.92
N TYR A 4 -4.29 17.33 -47.06
CA TYR A 4 -4.23 17.10 -45.62
C TYR A 4 -5.34 16.10 -45.26
N ASN A 5 -4.99 14.81 -45.21
CA ASN A 5 -5.82 13.85 -44.48
C ASN A 5 -5.48 13.98 -43.00
N THR A 6 -6.02 15.01 -42.34
CA THR A 6 -5.83 15.18 -40.89
C THR A 6 -6.97 14.47 -40.17
N PRO A 7 -6.70 13.43 -39.36
CA PRO A 7 -7.71 12.83 -38.50
C PRO A 7 -8.39 13.91 -37.66
N HIS A 8 -9.72 13.98 -37.70
CA HIS A 8 -10.49 14.95 -36.92
C HIS A 8 -10.38 14.62 -35.43
N ARG A 9 -9.75 15.50 -34.65
CA ARG A 9 -9.54 15.30 -33.20
C ARG A 9 -10.40 16.29 -32.42
N SER A 10 -11.26 15.78 -31.54
CA SER A 10 -12.29 16.56 -30.82
C SER A 10 -12.02 16.77 -29.34
N ARG A 11 -11.01 16.11 -28.76
CA ARG A 11 -10.68 16.20 -27.32
C ARG A 11 -9.41 17.02 -27.11
N VAL A 12 -9.42 17.84 -26.06
CA VAL A 12 -8.31 18.75 -25.72
C VAL A 12 -7.80 18.40 -24.33
N VAL A 13 -6.50 18.14 -24.22
CA VAL A 13 -5.77 18.03 -22.95
C VAL A 13 -5.00 19.35 -22.75
N LYS A 14 -5.08 19.93 -21.55
CA LYS A 14 -4.44 21.21 -21.22
C LYS A 14 -3.55 21.06 -19.99
N THR A 15 -2.43 21.75 -20.00
CA THR A 15 -1.50 21.85 -18.87
C THR A 15 -1.09 23.31 -18.72
N ARG A 16 -0.94 23.78 -17.48
CA ARG A 16 -0.39 25.12 -17.19
C ARG A 16 1.13 25.01 -17.12
N LEU A 17 1.82 25.98 -17.71
CA LEU A 17 3.27 26.12 -17.67
C LEU A 17 3.59 27.46 -17.01
N THR A 18 4.68 27.49 -16.27
CA THR A 18 5.38 28.73 -15.89
C THR A 18 6.01 29.38 -17.12
N ASP A 19 6.40 30.65 -17.00
CA ASP A 19 7.03 31.38 -18.10
C ASP A 19 8.35 30.72 -18.54
N GLU A 20 9.12 30.20 -17.59
CA GLU A 20 10.37 29.47 -17.84
C GLU A 20 10.13 28.16 -18.61
N GLU A 21 9.16 27.36 -18.17
CA GLU A 21 8.78 26.12 -18.86
C GLU A 21 8.26 26.38 -20.28
N TYR A 22 7.51 27.47 -20.47
CA TYR A 22 7.01 27.87 -21.78
C TYR A 22 8.15 28.31 -22.72
N ALA A 23 9.13 29.06 -22.20
CA ALA A 23 10.30 29.49 -22.96
C ALA A 23 11.15 28.28 -23.40
N ASP A 24 11.44 27.34 -22.49
CA ASP A 24 12.20 26.12 -22.81
C ASP A 24 11.44 25.24 -23.82
N PHE A 25 10.12 25.10 -23.67
CA PHE A 25 9.28 24.41 -24.64
C PHE A 25 9.37 25.02 -26.04
N THR A 26 9.30 26.36 -26.14
CA THR A 26 9.35 27.07 -27.42
C THR A 26 10.72 26.98 -28.07
N ALA A 27 11.79 27.05 -27.28
CA ALA A 27 13.16 26.88 -27.75
C ALA A 27 13.38 25.47 -28.32
N ARG A 28 12.87 24.42 -27.65
CA ARG A 28 12.93 23.05 -28.15
C ARG A 28 12.11 22.85 -29.42
N LEU A 29 11.00 23.55 -29.58
CA LEU A 29 10.15 23.45 -30.76
C LEU A 29 10.75 24.11 -32.00
N ALA A 30 11.45 25.24 -31.84
CA ALA A 30 11.91 26.12 -32.92
C ALA A 30 12.64 25.40 -34.08
N PRO A 31 13.52 24.40 -33.86
CA PRO A 31 14.23 23.73 -34.95
C PRO A 31 13.35 22.84 -35.85
N TYR A 32 12.16 22.43 -35.37
CA TYR A 32 11.37 21.39 -36.03
C TYR A 32 10.35 21.93 -37.04
N GLY A 33 10.12 23.24 -37.10
CA GLY A 33 9.21 23.87 -38.07
C GLY A 33 7.76 23.36 -38.01
N MET A 34 7.33 22.82 -36.87
CA MET A 34 6.02 22.23 -36.65
C MET A 34 5.21 23.01 -35.61
N SER A 35 3.90 22.77 -35.55
CA SER A 35 3.05 23.42 -34.55
C SER A 35 3.25 22.83 -33.16
N GLN A 36 3.02 23.64 -32.12
CA GLN A 36 3.08 23.21 -30.71
C GLN A 36 2.25 21.93 -30.46
N SER A 37 1.05 21.87 -31.05
CA SER A 37 0.17 20.71 -30.89
C SER A 37 0.71 19.45 -31.57
N GLU A 38 1.42 19.57 -32.70
CA GLU A 38 2.03 18.41 -33.37
C GLU A 38 3.24 17.89 -32.60
N PHE A 39 4.05 18.80 -32.07
CA PHE A 39 5.18 18.45 -31.22
C PHE A 39 4.73 17.73 -29.95
N ILE A 40 3.72 18.27 -29.25
CA ILE A 40 3.13 17.63 -28.06
C ILE A 40 2.58 16.25 -28.40
N ARG A 41 1.86 16.08 -29.53
CA ARG A 41 1.35 14.77 -29.93
C ARG A 41 2.46 13.74 -30.09
N GLN A 42 3.51 14.06 -30.84
CA GLN A 42 4.63 13.14 -31.07
C GLN A 42 5.37 12.84 -29.77
N ALA A 43 5.56 13.86 -28.92
CA ALA A 43 6.18 13.71 -27.61
C ALA A 43 5.38 12.73 -26.74
N ILE A 44 4.06 12.91 -26.58
CA ILE A 44 3.25 12.04 -25.70
C ILE A 44 3.12 10.62 -26.27
N THR A 45 2.96 10.45 -27.59
CA THR A 45 2.85 9.12 -28.20
C THR A 45 4.13 8.29 -28.06
N ARG A 46 5.29 8.94 -28.02
CA ARG A 46 6.61 8.26 -27.92
C ARG A 46 7.23 8.35 -26.52
N ALA A 47 6.65 9.13 -25.61
CA ALA A 47 7.18 9.29 -24.26
C ALA A 47 7.01 8.01 -23.46
N THR A 48 8.09 7.58 -22.82
CA THR A 48 7.99 6.64 -21.70
C THR A 48 7.58 7.44 -20.45
N ILE A 49 6.35 7.26 -19.99
CA ILE A 49 5.86 7.91 -18.77
C ILE A 49 6.33 7.10 -17.56
N ARG A 50 7.05 7.74 -16.64
CA ARG A 50 7.41 7.16 -15.34
C ARG A 50 6.61 7.87 -14.25
N PRO A 51 5.46 7.32 -13.83
CA PRO A 51 4.71 7.91 -12.73
C PRO A 51 5.55 7.85 -11.45
N ILE A 52 5.71 9.00 -10.78
CA ILE A 52 6.26 9.03 -9.42
C ILE A 52 5.12 8.59 -8.50
N VAL A 53 5.13 7.31 -8.11
CA VAL A 53 4.23 6.79 -7.09
C VAL A 53 4.88 7.03 -5.74
N THR A 54 4.44 8.08 -5.05
CA THR A 54 4.81 8.30 -3.65
C THR A 54 4.02 7.30 -2.79
N VAL A 55 4.63 6.16 -2.50
CA VAL A 55 4.12 5.23 -1.48
C VAL A 55 4.51 5.82 -0.13
N SER A 56 3.52 6.14 0.71
CA SER A 56 3.81 6.54 2.09
C SER A 56 4.55 5.37 2.75
N PRO A 57 5.77 5.55 3.29
CA PRO A 57 6.41 4.50 4.06
C PRO A 57 5.46 4.18 5.20
N VAL A 58 5.16 2.90 5.38
CA VAL A 58 4.49 2.42 6.58
C VAL A 58 5.26 3.03 7.76
N ASN A 59 4.56 3.82 8.58
CA ASN A 59 5.21 4.56 9.66
C ASN A 59 5.90 3.54 10.58
N ASP A 60 7.24 3.56 10.64
CA ASP A 60 8.03 2.66 11.48
C ASP A 60 7.57 2.70 12.94
N GLU A 61 7.02 3.83 13.38
CA GLU A 61 6.38 4.01 14.68
C GLU A 61 5.12 3.15 14.86
N LEU A 62 4.29 3.05 13.83
CA LEU A 62 3.09 2.18 13.84
C LEU A 62 3.51 0.71 13.87
N LEU A 63 4.53 0.33 13.08
CA LEU A 63 5.05 -1.04 13.08
C LEU A 63 5.66 -1.41 14.43
N ALA A 64 6.42 -0.50 15.05
CA ALA A 64 6.97 -0.68 16.38
C ALA A 64 5.88 -0.79 17.46
N ALA A 65 4.83 0.05 17.40
CA ALA A 65 3.71 0.00 18.32
C ALA A 65 2.95 -1.33 18.23
N VAL A 66 2.70 -1.83 17.02
CA VAL A 66 2.07 -3.13 16.79
C VAL A 66 2.99 -4.28 17.23
N GLY A 67 4.29 -4.21 16.95
CA GLY A 67 5.27 -5.20 17.41
C GLY A 67 5.29 -5.32 18.93
N LYS A 68 5.25 -4.18 19.64
CA LYS A 68 5.17 -4.13 21.10
C LYS A 68 3.87 -4.76 21.62
N LEU A 69 2.73 -4.40 21.04
CA LEU A 69 1.43 -4.96 21.41
C LEU A 69 1.41 -6.49 21.22
N THR A 70 1.95 -6.98 20.11
CA THR A 70 2.08 -8.42 19.81
C THR A 70 2.92 -9.16 20.84
N ALA A 71 4.02 -8.55 21.30
CA ALA A 71 4.90 -9.14 22.31
C ALA A 71 4.23 -9.24 23.69
N GLU A 72 3.46 -8.21 24.09
CA GLU A 72 2.63 -8.24 25.32
C GLU A 72 1.62 -9.39 25.26
N TYR A 73 0.91 -9.54 24.15
CA TYR A 73 -0.01 -10.66 23.95
C TYR A 73 0.68 -12.02 24.00
N GLY A 74 1.91 -12.13 23.49
CA GLY A 74 2.73 -13.35 23.60
C GLY A 74 3.04 -13.72 25.06
N ARG A 75 3.35 -12.72 25.91
CA ARG A 75 3.58 -12.93 27.34
C ARG A 75 2.31 -13.38 28.06
N ILE A 76 1.17 -12.77 27.75
CA ILE A 76 -0.13 -13.16 28.31
C ILE A 76 -0.45 -14.62 27.94
N GLY A 77 -0.31 -14.99 26.66
CA GLY A 77 -0.51 -16.37 26.21
C GLY A 77 0.42 -17.37 26.90
N GLY A 78 1.70 -17.01 27.11
CA GLY A 78 2.66 -17.85 27.83
C GLY A 78 2.27 -18.11 29.29
N ASN A 79 1.87 -17.07 30.03
CA ASN A 79 1.40 -17.19 31.41
C ASN A 79 0.16 -18.07 31.50
N LEU A 80 -0.79 -17.88 30.58
CA LEU A 80 -1.99 -18.70 30.54
C LEU A 80 -1.67 -20.16 30.21
N ASN A 81 -0.72 -20.45 29.32
CA ASN A 81 -0.29 -21.81 29.03
C ASN A 81 0.36 -22.49 30.25
N GLN A 82 1.10 -21.73 31.07
CA GLN A 82 1.62 -22.23 32.35
C GLN A 82 0.51 -22.55 33.35
N ILE A 83 -0.51 -21.68 33.46
CA ILE A 83 -1.70 -21.93 34.29
C ILE A 83 -2.42 -23.20 33.82
N ALA A 84 -2.64 -23.34 32.51
CA ALA A 84 -3.25 -24.53 31.94
C ALA A 84 -2.41 -25.79 32.27
N ARG A 85 -1.07 -25.71 32.18
CA ARG A 85 -0.19 -26.83 32.54
C ARG A 85 -0.29 -27.21 34.02
N TYR A 86 -0.23 -26.22 34.90
CA TYR A 86 -0.36 -26.41 36.35
C TYR A 86 -1.70 -27.04 36.72
N LEU A 87 -2.79 -26.61 36.06
CA LEU A 87 -4.12 -27.20 36.23
C LEU A 87 -4.21 -28.65 35.71
N ASN A 88 -3.44 -29.04 34.70
CA ASN A 88 -3.40 -30.44 34.24
C ASN A 88 -2.57 -31.34 35.16
N GLU A 89 -1.53 -30.83 35.80
CA GLU A 89 -0.59 -31.62 36.62
C GLU A 89 -1.17 -31.99 38.00
N TYR A 90 -2.07 -31.19 38.58
CA TYR A 90 -2.55 -31.35 39.97
C TYR A 90 -4.04 -31.72 40.12
N GLY A 91 -4.55 -32.66 39.32
CA GLY A 91 -5.97 -33.05 39.20
C GLY A 91 -6.97 -32.79 40.36
N VAL A 92 -8.03 -32.04 40.00
CA VAL A 92 -9.43 -31.92 40.51
C VAL A 92 -9.63 -31.31 41.92
N PRO A 93 -10.31 -30.14 42.05
CA PRO A 93 -11.61 -29.83 41.42
C PRO A 93 -11.60 -28.58 40.53
N TYR A 94 -11.05 -28.66 39.30
CA TYR A 94 -11.02 -27.51 38.38
C TYR A 94 -11.12 -27.90 36.88
N ASN A 95 -11.68 -29.06 36.56
CA ASN A 95 -11.71 -29.58 35.18
C ASN A 95 -12.49 -28.67 34.21
N ALA A 96 -13.53 -27.98 34.70
CA ALA A 96 -14.28 -26.99 33.91
C ALA A 96 -13.45 -25.72 33.64
N LEU A 97 -12.76 -25.20 34.66
CA LEU A 97 -11.92 -23.99 34.56
C LEU A 97 -10.72 -24.20 33.63
N SER A 98 -10.10 -25.40 33.66
CA SER A 98 -9.02 -25.75 32.72
C SER A 98 -9.49 -25.73 31.26
N GLY A 99 -10.70 -26.20 30.99
CA GLY A 99 -11.31 -26.16 29.66
C GLY A 99 -11.57 -24.72 29.20
N GLU A 100 -12.20 -23.91 30.03
CA GLU A 100 -12.50 -22.50 29.74
C GLU A 100 -11.23 -21.67 29.53
N VAL A 101 -10.20 -21.89 30.36
CA VAL A 101 -8.90 -21.22 30.20
C VAL A 101 -8.22 -21.63 28.89
N ARG A 102 -8.26 -22.92 28.51
CA ARG A 102 -7.71 -23.38 27.22
C ARG A 102 -8.44 -22.78 26.02
N VAL A 103 -9.77 -22.65 26.08
CA VAL A 103 -10.56 -22.00 25.03
C VAL A 103 -10.19 -20.52 24.93
N ALA A 104 -10.17 -19.80 26.05
CA ALA A 104 -9.78 -18.39 26.08
C ALA A 104 -8.34 -18.15 25.58
N ILE A 105 -7.41 -19.07 25.86
CA ILE A 105 -6.05 -19.04 25.29
C ILE A 105 -6.07 -19.17 23.77
N SER A 106 -6.84 -20.13 23.26
CA SER A 106 -6.95 -20.38 21.83
C SER A 106 -7.56 -19.18 21.12
N ASP A 107 -8.60 -18.57 21.70
CA ASP A 107 -9.25 -17.37 21.17
C ASP A 107 -8.29 -16.17 21.17
N LEU A 108 -7.51 -16.00 22.24
CA LEU A 108 -6.50 -14.93 22.31
C LEU A 108 -5.37 -15.14 21.31
N ALA A 109 -4.94 -16.39 21.07
CA ALA A 109 -3.95 -16.72 20.06
C ALA A 109 -4.48 -16.51 18.63
N ALA A 110 -5.75 -16.84 18.37
CA ALA A 110 -6.41 -16.57 17.10
C ALA A 110 -6.52 -15.07 16.84
N LEU A 111 -6.96 -14.30 17.84
CA LEU A 111 -7.05 -12.83 17.77
C LEU A 111 -5.68 -12.20 17.50
N LYS A 112 -4.60 -12.71 18.14
CA LYS A 112 -3.23 -12.28 17.86
C LYS A 112 -2.86 -12.49 16.39
N PHE A 113 -3.19 -13.65 15.83
CA PHE A 113 -2.87 -13.97 14.44
C PHE A 113 -3.67 -13.12 13.45
N GLU A 114 -4.94 -12.88 13.76
CA GLU A 114 -5.82 -12.02 12.97
C GLU A 114 -5.34 -10.56 12.94
N VAL A 115 -4.92 -10.02 14.10
CA VAL A 115 -4.33 -8.68 14.20
C VAL A 115 -3.04 -8.59 13.39
N LEU A 116 -2.18 -9.61 13.46
CA LEU A 116 -0.95 -9.67 12.67
C LEU A 116 -1.21 -9.75 11.17
N GLN A 117 -2.20 -10.53 10.73
CA GLN A 117 -2.58 -10.60 9.32
C GLN A 117 -3.12 -9.27 8.81
N LYS A 118 -4.08 -8.66 9.51
CA LYS A 118 -4.69 -7.38 9.10
C LYS A 118 -3.66 -6.25 9.06
N VAL A 119 -2.69 -6.26 9.98
CA VAL A 119 -1.57 -5.31 9.92
C VAL A 119 -0.66 -5.63 8.74
N GLY A 120 -0.33 -6.90 8.49
CA GLY A 120 0.44 -7.30 7.31
C GLY A 120 -0.22 -6.87 5.98
N GLU A 121 -1.54 -6.98 5.88
CA GLU A 121 -2.33 -6.51 4.74
C GLU A 121 -2.32 -4.98 4.60
N ALA A 122 -2.50 -4.26 5.70
CA ALA A 122 -2.46 -2.79 5.72
C ALA A 122 -1.07 -2.22 5.40
N VAL A 123 -0.02 -2.95 5.78
CA VAL A 123 1.39 -2.63 5.55
C VAL A 123 1.86 -3.12 4.16
N GLY A 124 1.09 -3.99 3.49
CA GLY A 124 1.47 -4.73 2.29
C GLY A 124 0.47 -4.68 1.12
N ASN A 125 0.19 -3.47 0.63
CA ASN A 125 -0.02 -3.13 -0.79
C ASN A 125 -1.26 -3.66 -1.56
N ILE A 126 -2.43 -3.06 -1.32
CA ILE A 126 -3.68 -3.31 -2.09
C ILE A 126 -3.63 -2.67 -3.51
N GLN A 127 -2.71 -1.74 -3.78
CA GLN A 127 -2.67 -1.04 -5.07
C GLN A 127 -1.87 -1.73 -6.19
N THR A 128 -1.34 -2.94 -5.95
CA THR A 128 -0.66 -3.73 -7.02
C THR A 128 -1.62 -4.70 -7.75
N TYR A 129 -2.91 -4.74 -7.43
CA TYR A 129 -3.90 -5.61 -8.08
C TYR A 129 -4.99 -4.84 -8.85
N GLN A 130 -4.58 -3.90 -9.68
CA GLN A 130 -5.43 -3.43 -10.79
C GLN A 130 -4.70 -3.72 -12.11
N LEU A 131 -5.00 -4.89 -12.68
CA LEU A 131 -4.90 -5.15 -14.11
C LEU A 131 -6.29 -4.91 -14.72
#